data_AF-A0A8S0UH80-F1
#
_entry.id   AF-A0A8S0UH80-F1
#
_cell.length_a   1.000
_cell.length_b   1.000
_cell.length_c   1.000
_cell.angle_alpha   90.00
_cell.angle_beta   90.00
_cell.angle_gamma   90.00
#
_symmetry.space_group_name_H-M   'P 1'
#
loop_
_entity.id
_entity.type
_entity.pdbx_description
1 polymer ?
#
loop_
_entity_poly.entity_id
_entity_poly.type
_entity_poly.pdbx_seq_one_letter_code
_entity_poly.pdbx_strand_id
1 'polypeptide(L)'
;MTTSSMASTTADNSQTTEPFSVLFVCLGNICRSPAAEGVFRHLVKERGLDSKFYIDSAGTINYHEGGPADPRMRAASKRRGVEITSISRPLRPSDFRDFDLILAMDKQNKGGIVH
;
A
#
# COMPACT_ATOMS: atom_id res chain seq x y z
N MET A 1 10.70 -12.10 -60.67
CA MET A 1 11.57 -12.28 -59.48
C MET A 1 11.30 -11.12 -58.55
N THR A 2 10.34 -11.30 -57.65
CA THR A 2 9.85 -10.30 -56.69
C THR A 2 10.72 -10.37 -55.43
N THR A 3 11.45 -9.31 -55.12
CA THR A 3 12.17 -9.17 -53.85
C THR A 3 11.32 -8.36 -52.87
N SER A 4 10.57 -9.07 -52.01
CA SER A 4 9.86 -8.47 -50.89
C SER A 4 10.77 -8.39 -49.65
N SER A 5 11.06 -7.14 -49.28
CA SER A 5 11.27 -6.58 -47.93
C SER A 5 11.32 -7.58 -46.75
N MET A 6 12.47 -7.65 -46.07
CA MET A 6 12.54 -8.13 -44.69
C MET A 6 12.45 -6.93 -43.74
N ALA A 7 11.27 -6.71 -43.17
CA ALA A 7 11.10 -5.86 -42.00
C ALA A 7 11.49 -6.69 -40.77
N SER A 8 12.61 -6.33 -40.13
CA SER A 8 13.04 -6.92 -38.87
C SER A 8 12.18 -6.35 -37.74
N THR A 9 11.21 -7.12 -37.26
CA THR A 9 10.40 -6.78 -36.10
C THR A 9 11.18 -7.13 -34.83
N THR A 10 11.87 -6.16 -34.24
CA THR A 10 12.33 -6.28 -32.86
C THR A 10 11.11 -6.19 -31.94
N ALA A 11 10.71 -7.32 -31.37
CA ALA A 11 9.72 -7.37 -30.31
C ALA A 11 10.31 -6.66 -29.07
N ASP A 12 9.76 -5.49 -28.74
CA ASP A 12 9.98 -4.83 -27.46
C ASP A 12 9.29 -5.67 -26.37
N ASN A 13 10.09 -6.39 -25.60
CA ASN A 13 9.62 -7.19 -24.48
C ASN A 13 9.69 -6.35 -23.20
N SER A 14 8.92 -5.26 -23.17
CA SER A 14 8.74 -4.42 -21.98
C SER A 14 7.80 -5.15 -21.01
N GLN A 15 8.33 -6.11 -20.26
CA GLN A 15 7.64 -6.67 -19.10
C GLN A 15 7.45 -5.57 -18.05
N THR A 16 6.29 -4.90 -18.05
CA THR A 16 5.86 -4.09 -16.91
C THR A 16 5.67 -5.02 -15.72
N THR A 17 6.61 -5.00 -14.78
CA THR A 17 6.44 -5.70 -13.50
C THR A 17 5.36 -4.98 -12.71
N GLU A 18 4.32 -5.71 -12.30
CA GLU A 18 3.27 -5.17 -11.44
C GLU A 18 3.87 -4.55 -10.16
N PRO A 19 3.34 -3.42 -9.67
CA PRO A 19 3.82 -2.81 -8.44
C PRO A 19 3.70 -3.76 -7.24
N PHE A 20 4.74 -3.82 -6.41
CA PHE A 20 4.71 -4.64 -5.19
C PHE A 20 3.75 -4.03 -4.17
N SER A 21 2.79 -4.81 -3.69
CA SER A 21 1.66 -4.35 -2.90
C SER A 21 1.87 -4.59 -1.40
N VAL A 22 1.79 -3.52 -0.60
CA VAL A 22 2.01 -3.56 0.86
C VAL A 22 0.78 -3.03 1.60
N LEU A 23 0.28 -3.82 2.55
CA LEU A 23 -0.84 -3.46 3.43
C LEU A 23 -0.40 -3.40 4.88
N PHE A 24 -0.58 -2.24 5.52
CA PHE A 24 -0.36 -2.08 6.96
C PHE A 24 -1.66 -2.31 7.74
N VAL A 25 -1.62 -3.14 8.78
CA VAL A 25 -2.83 -3.54 9.52
C VAL A 25 -2.70 -3.27 11.02
N CYS A 26 -3.65 -2.53 11.59
CA CYS A 26 -3.83 -2.42 13.04
C CYS A 26 -5.28 -2.72 13.43
N LEU A 27 -5.65 -2.49 14.69
CA LEU A 27 -7.02 -2.71 15.14
C LEU A 27 -8.03 -1.83 14.38
N GLY A 28 -7.97 -0.51 14.56
CA GLY A 28 -9.02 0.42 14.12
C GLY A 28 -8.70 1.28 12.89
N ASN A 29 -7.55 1.09 12.23
CA ASN A 29 -7.11 1.85 11.05
C ASN A 29 -7.13 3.38 11.15
N ILE A 30 -6.94 3.95 12.35
CA ILE A 30 -6.90 5.41 12.54
C ILE A 30 -5.57 5.92 13.11
N CYS A 31 -4.73 5.06 13.69
CA CYS A 31 -3.48 5.50 14.33
C CYS A 31 -2.25 4.86 13.70
N ARG A 32 -1.97 3.60 14.03
CA ARG A 32 -0.69 2.94 13.73
C ARG A 32 -0.52 2.62 12.25
N SER A 33 -1.51 1.97 11.64
CA SER A 33 -1.43 1.59 10.23
C SER A 33 -1.49 2.79 9.26
N PRO A 34 -2.31 3.85 9.47
CA PRO A 34 -2.19 5.08 8.67
C PRO A 34 -0.83 5.78 8.80
N ALA A 35 -0.22 5.72 9.99
CA ALA A 35 1.11 6.29 10.18
C ALA A 35 2.18 5.51 9.41
N ALA A 36 2.11 4.18 9.44
CA ALA A 36 3.01 3.32 8.67
C ALA A 36 2.84 3.54 7.16
N GLU A 37 1.60 3.61 6.67
CA GLU A 37 1.28 3.94 5.27
C GLU A 37 1.87 5.29 4.85
N GLY A 38 1.63 6.35 5.63
CA GLY A 38 2.14 7.68 5.35
C GLY A 38 3.67 7.75 5.32
N VAL A 39 4.33 7.14 6.31
CA VAL A 39 5.80 7.09 6.37
C VAL A 39 6.37 6.29 5.20
N PHE A 40 5.80 5.12 4.89
CA PHE A 40 6.28 4.29 3.79
C PHE A 40 6.11 4.98 2.44
N ARG A 41 4.94 5.59 2.19
CA ARG A 41 4.68 6.38 0.97
C ARG A 41 5.65 7.55 0.84
N HIS A 42 5.93 8.26 1.94
CA HIS A 42 6.91 9.35 1.95
C HIS A 42 8.31 8.86 1.52
N LEU A 43 8.81 7.77 2.12
CA LEU A 43 10.12 7.20 1.79
C LEU A 43 10.21 6.65 0.36
N VAL A 44 9.13 6.03 -0.13
CA VAL A 44 9.03 5.52 -1.50
C VAL A 44 9.15 6.67 -2.50
N LYS A 45 8.45 7.79 -2.23
CA LYS A 45 8.50 8.99 -3.05
C LYS A 45 9.87 9.67 -3.03
N GLU A 46 10.48 9.81 -1.86
CA GLU A 46 11.82 10.39 -1.74
C GLU A 46 12.88 9.60 -2.53
N ARG A 47 12.66 8.30 -2.73
CA ARG A 47 13.55 7.42 -3.49
C ARG A 47 13.15 7.27 -4.97
N GLY A 48 12.09 7.93 -5.42
CA GLY A 48 11.58 7.82 -6.80
C GLY A 48 11.08 6.42 -7.16
N LEU A 49 10.49 5.71 -6.20
CA LEU A 49 10.03 4.32 -6.35
C LEU A 49 8.50 4.21 -6.44
N ASP A 50 7.77 5.31 -6.64
CA ASP A 50 6.29 5.33 -6.60
C ASP A 50 5.65 4.32 -7.55
N SER A 51 6.21 4.14 -8.76
CA SER A 51 5.70 3.17 -9.74
C SER A 51 5.93 1.71 -9.36
N LYS A 52 6.77 1.43 -8.37
CA LYS A 52 7.12 0.07 -7.94
C LYS A 52 6.28 -0.42 -6.77
N PHE A 53 5.45 0.43 -6.16
CA PHE A 53 4.69 0.07 -4.98
C PHE A 53 3.22 0.46 -5.04
N TYR A 54 2.36 -0.46 -4.64
CA TYR A 54 1.00 -0.16 -4.22
C TYR A 54 0.93 -0.19 -2.68
N ILE A 55 0.41 0.87 -2.06
CA ILE A 55 0.55 1.08 -0.60
C ILE A 55 -0.80 1.46 -0.01
N ASP A 56 -1.25 0.69 0.98
CA ASP A 56 -2.52 0.91 1.67
C ASP A 56 -2.45 0.56 3.16
N SER A 57 -3.51 0.89 3.91
CA SER A 57 -3.70 0.45 5.28
C SER A 57 -5.14 -0.01 5.59
N ALA A 58 -5.29 -0.93 6.53
CA ALA A 58 -6.59 -1.46 6.95
C ALA A 58 -6.68 -1.74 8.46
N GLY A 59 -7.89 -2.03 8.93
CA GLY A 59 -8.23 -2.30 10.33
C GLY A 59 -8.84 -3.68 10.51
N THR A 60 -8.51 -4.40 11.59
CA THR A 60 -9.15 -5.70 11.88
C THR A 60 -10.61 -5.55 12.33
N ILE A 61 -11.05 -4.33 12.68
CA ILE A 61 -12.46 -4.00 12.95
C ILE A 61 -12.92 -2.86 12.04
N ASN A 62 -14.24 -2.70 11.90
CA ASN A 62 -14.88 -1.69 11.07
C ASN A 62 -15.39 -0.45 11.84
N TYR A 63 -15.06 -0.32 13.13
CA TYR A 63 -15.62 0.72 14.00
C TYR A 63 -15.40 2.16 13.50
N HIS A 64 -14.31 2.40 12.74
CA HIS A 64 -13.97 3.71 12.20
C HIS A 64 -14.09 3.78 10.66
N GLU A 65 -14.77 2.84 10.00
CA GLU A 65 -14.86 2.80 8.53
C GLU A 65 -15.36 4.13 7.94
N GLY A 66 -14.70 4.60 6.88
CA GLY A 66 -14.99 5.88 6.22
C GLY A 66 -14.44 7.13 6.94
N GLY A 67 -13.97 6.99 8.18
CA GLY A 67 -13.39 8.08 8.95
C GLY A 67 -11.93 8.40 8.57
N PRO A 68 -11.46 9.64 8.75
CA PRO A 68 -10.04 9.95 8.58
C PRO A 68 -9.21 9.34 9.71
N ALA A 69 -7.90 9.25 9.50
CA ALA A 69 -6.95 8.96 10.57
C ALA A 69 -7.11 9.92 11.77
N ASP A 70 -6.77 9.45 12.97
CA ASP A 70 -6.88 10.16 14.23
C ASP A 70 -6.16 11.52 14.14
N PRO A 71 -6.81 12.62 14.55
CA PRO A 71 -6.25 13.96 14.38
C PRO A 71 -4.93 14.16 15.11
N ARG A 72 -4.70 13.49 16.25
CA ARG A 72 -3.43 13.56 17.00
C ARG A 72 -2.32 12.87 16.23
N MET A 73 -2.62 11.73 15.60
CA MET A 73 -1.66 11.02 14.76
C MET A 73 -1.29 11.85 13.52
N ARG A 74 -2.29 12.41 12.82
CA ARG A 74 -2.07 13.31 11.68
C ARG A 74 -1.20 14.51 12.07
N ALA A 75 -1.51 15.16 13.19
CA ALA A 75 -0.71 16.26 13.70
C ALA A 75 0.73 15.84 14.05
N ALA A 76 0.92 14.67 14.65
CA ALA A 76 2.24 14.15 15.00
C ALA A 76 3.10 13.80 13.78
N SER A 77 2.49 13.25 12.73
CA SER A 77 3.19 12.93 11.47
C SER A 77 3.50 14.17 10.67
N LYS A 78 2.58 15.15 10.61
CA LYS A 78 2.80 16.42 9.92
C LYS A 78 3.99 17.19 10.47
N ARG A 79 4.20 17.18 11.80
CA ARG A 79 5.39 17.77 12.45
C ARG A 79 6.72 17.13 11.99
N ARG A 80 6.66 15.95 11.37
CA ARG A 80 7.82 15.22 10.82
C ARG A 80 7.86 15.26 9.29
N GLY A 81 7.06 16.12 8.64
CA GLY A 81 7.00 16.22 7.18
C GLY A 81 6.20 15.12 6.49
N VAL A 82 5.48 14.28 7.24
CA VAL A 82 4.67 13.18 6.70
C VAL A 82 3.19 13.53 6.78
N GLU A 83 2.55 13.68 5.61
CA GLU A 83 1.10 13.86 5.52
C GLU A 83 0.39 12.50 5.58
N ILE A 84 -0.65 12.38 6.40
CA ILE A 84 -1.51 11.18 6.48
C ILE A 84 -2.89 11.55 5.94
N THR A 85 -3.21 10.98 4.79
CA THR A 85 -4.50 11.16 4.09
C THR A 85 -5.37 9.90 4.11
N SER A 86 -4.97 8.86 4.85
CA SER A 86 -5.67 7.58 4.90
C SER A 86 -7.10 7.73 5.39
N ILE A 87 -8.01 7.01 4.74
CA ILE A 87 -9.39 6.82 5.16
C ILE A 87 -9.52 5.41 5.71
N SER A 88 -10.05 5.32 6.91
CA SER A 88 -10.16 4.07 7.63
C SER A 88 -11.08 3.09 6.89
N ARG A 89 -10.61 1.85 6.71
CA ARG A 89 -11.38 0.75 6.15
C ARG A 89 -11.11 -0.56 6.89
N PRO A 90 -12.08 -1.49 6.94
CA PRO A 90 -11.82 -2.83 7.44
C PRO A 90 -10.93 -3.61 6.48
N LEU A 91 -10.15 -4.53 7.05
CA LEU A 91 -9.48 -5.60 6.34
C LEU A 91 -10.54 -6.54 5.76
N ARG A 92 -10.38 -6.91 4.49
CA ARG A 92 -11.30 -7.75 3.73
C ARG A 92 -10.63 -9.05 3.34
N PRO A 93 -11.39 -10.15 3.14
CA PRO A 93 -10.82 -11.41 2.65
C PRO A 93 -10.06 -11.29 1.31
N SER A 94 -10.42 -10.33 0.46
CA SER A 94 -9.70 -10.09 -0.80
C SER A 94 -8.29 -9.55 -0.56
N ASP A 95 -8.05 -8.79 0.51
CA ASP A 95 -6.73 -8.21 0.80
C ASP A 95 -5.64 -9.29 0.92
N PHE A 96 -5.97 -10.49 1.41
CA PHE A 96 -5.03 -11.62 1.49
C PHE A 96 -4.63 -12.21 0.14
N ARG A 97 -5.38 -11.91 -0.92
CA ARG A 97 -5.05 -12.29 -2.30
C ARG A 97 -4.44 -11.13 -3.07
N ASP A 98 -4.88 -9.91 -2.76
CA ASP A 98 -4.55 -8.72 -3.53
C ASP A 98 -3.23 -8.07 -3.09
N PHE A 99 -2.72 -8.40 -1.88
CA PHE A 99 -1.46 -7.84 -1.35
C PHE A 99 -0.35 -8.89 -1.21
N ASP A 100 0.84 -8.54 -1.70
CA ASP A 100 2.05 -9.35 -1.60
C ASP A 100 2.58 -9.42 -0.17
N LEU A 101 2.41 -8.33 0.60
CA LEU A 101 2.89 -8.22 1.98
C LEU A 101 1.87 -7.54 2.89
N ILE A 102 1.44 -8.26 3.93
CA ILE A 102 0.57 -7.72 4.99
C ILE A 102 1.37 -7.61 6.30
N LEU A 103 1.50 -6.39 6.81
CA LEU A 103 2.26 -6.08 8.02
C LEU A 103 1.33 -5.69 9.18
N ALA A 104 1.13 -6.63 10.11
CA ALA A 104 0.41 -6.38 11.35
C ALA A 104 1.26 -5.58 12.36
N MET A 105 0.65 -4.57 12.99
CA MET A 105 1.37 -3.65 13.91
C MET A 105 1.71 -4.27 15.28
N ASP A 106 1.03 -5.34 15.68
CA ASP A 106 1.30 -6.07 16.92
C ASP A 106 0.91 -7.56 16.82
N LYS A 107 1.23 -8.33 17.86
CA LYS A 107 0.95 -9.78 17.92
C LYS A 107 -0.56 -10.10 17.95
N GLN A 108 -1.38 -9.24 18.54
CA GLN A 108 -2.83 -9.46 18.59
C GLN A 108 -3.44 -9.22 17.20
N ASN A 109 -3.00 -8.18 16.50
CA ASN A 109 -3.37 -7.94 15.10
C ASN A 109 -2.93 -9.11 14.23
N LYS A 110 -1.70 -9.62 14.40
CA LYS A 110 -1.25 -10.83 13.70
C LYS A 110 -2.15 -12.03 13.98
N GLY A 111 -2.46 -12.32 15.24
CA GLY A 111 -3.34 -13.43 15.61
C GLY A 111 -4.77 -13.29 15.07
N GLY A 112 -5.25 -12.06 14.87
CA GLY A 112 -6.57 -11.79 14.29
C GLY A 112 -6.64 -11.85 12.76
N ILE A 113 -5.50 -11.96 12.06
CA ILE A 113 -5.45 -11.98 10.58
C ILE A 113 -4.80 -13.24 10.01
N VAL A 114 -4.09 -14.02 10.82
CA VAL A 114 -3.53 -15.32 10.42
C VAL A 114 -4.62 -16.37 10.61
N HIS A 115 -5.09 -16.94 9.50
CA HIS A 115 -5.90 -18.15 9.46
C HIS A 115 -5.06 -19.33 8.95
#